data_AF-A0A6I0D2F3-F1
#
_entry.id   AF-A0A6I0D2F3-F1
#
_cell.length_a   1.000
_cell.length_b   1.000
_cell.length_c   1.000
_cell.angle_alpha   90.00
_cell.angle_beta   90.00
_cell.angle_gamma   90.00
#
_symmetry.space_group_name_H-M   'P 1'
#
loop_
_entity.id
_entity.type
_entity.pdbx_description
1 polymer ?
#
loop_
_entity_poly.entity_id
_entity_poly.type
_entity_poly.pdbx_seq_one_letter_code
_entity_poly.pdbx_strand_id
1 'polypeptide(L)'
;MVRNLAAVALLGSALAPSVAFAQENGRYRLEGTETGYVRLDTRTGALSTCTEQQGQLVCKMATEDREAYENDIADLQDRLEKLEDKVSALEGKGGSAASGLPTEQEFEQSMSYMERFMRRFMDIAKSFDSEPESPNKETAPGGRT
;
A
#
# COMPACT_ATOMS: atom_id res chain seq x y z
N MET A 1 16.48 -91.62 -2.55
CA MET A 1 17.00 -90.83 -1.41
C MET A 1 16.99 -89.36 -1.83
N VAL A 2 16.18 -88.56 -1.15
CA VAL A 2 16.00 -87.13 -1.39
C VAL A 2 17.24 -86.36 -0.91
N ARG A 3 17.71 -85.39 -1.70
CA ARG A 3 18.48 -84.25 -1.17
C ARG A 3 18.30 -83.03 -2.05
N ASN A 4 17.55 -82.08 -1.51
CA ASN A 4 17.50 -80.67 -1.87
C ASN A 4 18.92 -80.07 -1.96
N LEU A 5 19.10 -79.08 -2.84
CA LEU A 5 19.71 -77.81 -2.45
C LEU A 5 19.40 -76.70 -3.47
N ALA A 6 18.44 -75.87 -3.05
CA ALA A 6 18.33 -74.43 -3.19
C ALA A 6 18.69 -73.79 -4.54
N ALA A 7 17.64 -73.37 -5.24
CA ALA A 7 17.71 -72.43 -6.34
C ALA A 7 18.25 -71.06 -5.88
N VAL A 8 19.09 -70.52 -6.75
CA VAL A 8 19.78 -69.23 -6.71
C VAL A 8 18.80 -68.06 -6.52
N ALA A 9 19.07 -67.20 -5.55
CA ALA A 9 18.57 -65.83 -5.52
C ALA A 9 19.64 -64.91 -4.89
N LEU A 10 20.62 -64.52 -5.72
CA LEU A 10 21.48 -63.37 -5.42
C LEU A 10 20.62 -62.11 -5.52
N LEU A 11 20.05 -61.68 -4.39
CA LEU A 11 19.56 -60.30 -4.23
C LEU A 11 20.77 -59.37 -4.17
N GLY A 12 21.30 -59.01 -5.34
CA GLY A 12 22.15 -57.85 -5.49
C GLY A 12 21.29 -56.60 -5.33
N SER A 13 21.25 -56.04 -4.12
CA SER A 13 20.80 -54.66 -3.92
C SER A 13 21.78 -53.74 -4.65
N ALA A 14 21.47 -53.44 -5.91
CA ALA A 14 22.09 -52.35 -6.62
C ALA A 14 21.70 -51.06 -5.91
N LEU A 15 22.61 -50.56 -5.06
CA LEU A 15 22.64 -49.16 -4.65
C LEU A 15 22.84 -48.34 -5.93
N ALA A 16 21.73 -47.91 -6.54
CA ALA A 16 21.79 -46.89 -7.58
C ALA A 16 22.36 -45.62 -6.93
N PRO A 17 23.46 -45.04 -7.45
CA PRO A 17 23.85 -43.71 -7.02
C PRO A 17 22.71 -42.77 -7.39
N SER A 18 22.06 -42.18 -6.39
CA SER A 18 21.15 -41.06 -6.58
C SER A 18 21.99 -39.86 -7.02
N VAL A 19 22.25 -39.79 -8.32
CA VAL A 19 22.72 -38.57 -8.98
C VAL A 19 21.60 -37.56 -8.81
N ALA A 20 21.75 -36.68 -7.83
CA ALA A 20 20.91 -35.50 -7.69
C ALA A 20 21.21 -34.58 -8.88
N PHE A 21 20.59 -34.85 -10.02
CA PHE A 21 20.54 -33.89 -11.11
C PHE A 21 19.69 -32.74 -10.60
N ALA A 22 20.33 -31.63 -10.24
CA ALA A 22 19.69 -30.34 -10.08
C ALA A 22 19.14 -29.90 -11.45
N GLN A 23 18.04 -30.51 -11.88
CA GLN A 23 17.23 -30.06 -13.00
C GLN A 23 16.35 -28.90 -12.53
N GLU A 24 16.97 -27.83 -12.01
CA GLU A 24 16.28 -26.59 -11.70
C GLU A 24 16.17 -25.75 -12.97
N ASN A 25 15.40 -26.20 -13.97
CA ASN A 25 14.80 -25.40 -15.06
C ASN A 25 15.64 -24.20 -15.58
N GLY A 26 16.94 -24.35 -15.78
CA GLY A 26 17.84 -23.27 -16.20
C GLY A 26 17.88 -22.03 -15.28
N ARG A 27 17.27 -22.08 -14.09
CA ARG A 27 17.19 -20.96 -13.14
C ARG A 27 18.54 -20.62 -12.55
N TYR A 28 19.40 -21.62 -12.37
CA TYR A 28 20.74 -21.41 -11.87
C TYR A 28 21.74 -21.61 -12.99
N ARG A 29 22.59 -20.62 -13.20
CA ARG A 29 23.71 -20.66 -14.15
C ARG A 29 25.01 -20.70 -13.37
N LEU A 30 25.89 -21.63 -13.72
CA LEU A 30 27.23 -21.73 -13.15
C LEU A 30 28.24 -21.19 -14.16
N GLU A 31 29.10 -20.29 -13.70
CA GLU A 31 30.24 -19.75 -14.44
C GLU A 31 31.54 -20.10 -13.71
N GLY A 32 32.56 -20.50 -14.47
CA GLY A 32 33.90 -20.77 -13.95
C GLY A 32 34.69 -19.47 -13.86
N THR A 33 35.32 -19.22 -12.70
CA THR A 33 36.22 -18.08 -12.47
C THR A 33 37.62 -18.57 -12.15
N GLU A 34 38.60 -17.67 -12.11
CA GLU A 34 40.01 -18.03 -11.85
C GLU A 34 40.23 -18.72 -10.49
N THR A 35 39.39 -18.42 -9.50
CA THR A 35 39.52 -18.92 -8.12
C THR A 35 38.44 -19.90 -7.68
N GLY A 36 37.47 -20.25 -8.54
CA GLY A 36 36.35 -21.12 -8.18
C GLY A 36 35.15 -21.01 -9.11
N TYR A 37 33.95 -21.24 -8.59
CA TYR A 37 32.71 -21.18 -9.37
C TYR A 37 31.78 -20.09 -8.83
N VAL A 38 31.02 -19.44 -9.72
CA VAL A 38 29.96 -18.51 -9.36
C VAL A 38 28.63 -19.05 -9.87
N ARG A 39 27.60 -19.05 -9.02
CA ARG A 39 26.23 -19.42 -9.36
C ARG A 39 25.34 -18.18 -9.37
N LEU A 40 24.72 -17.91 -10.51
CA LEU A 40 23.71 -16.88 -10.71
C LEU A 40 22.29 -17.47 -10.61
N ASP A 41 21.44 -16.92 -9.75
CA ASP A 41 19.99 -17.15 -9.79
C ASP A 41 19.34 -16.21 -10.81
N THR A 42 18.92 -16.72 -11.97
CA THR A 42 18.34 -15.92 -13.05
C THR A 42 16.97 -15.32 -12.72
N ARG A 43 16.37 -15.68 -11.58
CA ARG A 43 15.08 -15.12 -11.13
C ARG A 43 15.27 -13.91 -10.21
N THR A 44 16.27 -13.94 -9.35
CA THR A 44 16.52 -12.88 -8.35
C THR A 44 17.73 -12.01 -8.70
N GLY A 45 18.60 -12.47 -9.59
CA GLY A 45 19.89 -11.83 -9.88
C GLY A 45 20.97 -12.12 -8.83
N ALA A 46 20.67 -12.89 -7.79
CA ALA A 46 21.61 -13.14 -6.70
C ALA A 46 22.80 -13.99 -7.15
N LEU A 47 24.00 -13.57 -6.76
CA LEU A 47 25.25 -14.29 -7.00
C LEU A 47 25.66 -15.09 -5.75
N SER A 48 26.12 -16.32 -5.96
CA SER A 48 26.69 -17.17 -4.92
C SER A 48 28.08 -17.62 -5.35
N THR A 49 29.07 -17.51 -4.46
CA THR A 49 30.38 -18.09 -4.68
C THR A 49 30.37 -19.55 -4.23
N CYS A 50 30.79 -20.46 -5.10
CA CYS A 50 30.79 -21.89 -4.84
C CYS A 50 32.21 -22.45 -4.84
N THR A 51 32.50 -23.27 -3.83
CA THR A 51 33.77 -23.99 -3.69
C THR A 51 33.52 -25.48 -3.69
N GLU A 52 34.45 -26.23 -4.27
CA GLU A 52 34.38 -27.69 -4.25
C GLU A 52 34.88 -28.21 -2.90
N GLN A 53 34.04 -28.95 -2.19
CA GLN A 53 34.36 -29.58 -0.91
C GLN A 53 33.92 -31.03 -0.96
N GLN A 54 34.86 -31.95 -0.79
CA GLN A 54 34.61 -33.40 -0.76
C GLN A 54 33.89 -33.92 -2.03
N GLY A 55 34.23 -33.38 -3.20
CA GLY A 55 33.61 -33.76 -4.48
C GLY A 55 32.19 -33.22 -4.69
N GLN A 56 31.73 -32.31 -3.83
CA GLN A 56 30.47 -31.60 -3.97
C GLN A 56 30.71 -30.09 -4.04
N LEU A 57 29.97 -29.42 -4.92
CA LEU A 57 30.02 -27.97 -5.04
C LEU A 57 29.14 -27.31 -3.96
N VAL A 58 29.75 -26.58 -3.04
CA VAL A 58 29.08 -25.88 -1.94
C VAL A 58 29.04 -24.39 -2.22
N CYS A 59 27.83 -23.86 -2.46
CA CYS A 59 27.59 -22.44 -2.75
C CYS A 59 27.24 -21.66 -1.48
N LYS A 60 27.92 -20.54 -1.26
CA LYS A 60 27.60 -19.52 -0.25
C LYS A 60 27.21 -18.22 -0.94
N MET A 61 26.35 -17.40 -0.33
CA MET A 61 26.02 -16.08 -0.89
C MET A 61 27.29 -15.24 -1.05
N ALA A 62 27.39 -14.51 -2.17
CA ALA A 62 28.50 -13.61 -2.41
C ALA A 62 28.52 -12.55 -1.29
N THR A 63 29.65 -12.42 -0.60
CA THR A 63 29.81 -11.53 0.56
C THR A 63 29.83 -10.06 0.18
N GLU A 64 30.12 -9.77 -1.08
CA GLU A 64 30.30 -8.43 -1.66
C GLU A 64 28.96 -7.69 -1.83
N ASP A 65 27.87 -8.45 -1.99
CA ASP A 65 26.52 -7.90 -2.09
C ASP A 65 26.01 -7.34 -0.76
N ARG A 66 26.61 -7.74 0.37
CA ARG A 66 26.13 -7.36 1.70
C ARG A 66 26.27 -5.85 1.95
N GLU A 67 27.40 -5.25 1.60
CA GLU A 67 27.61 -3.81 1.80
C GLU A 67 26.74 -2.97 0.86
N ALA A 68 26.56 -3.41 -0.39
CA ALA A 68 25.66 -2.75 -1.34
C ALA A 68 24.21 -2.75 -0.84
N TYR A 69 23.73 -3.91 -0.35
CA TYR A 69 22.38 -3.98 0.23
C TYR A 69 22.26 -3.21 1.55
N GLU A 70 23.28 -3.19 2.40
CA GLU A 70 23.27 -2.41 3.64
C GLU A 70 23.21 -0.89 3.34
N ASN A 71 23.91 -0.41 2.32
CA ASN A 71 23.83 0.98 1.86
C ASN A 71 22.45 1.31 1.27
N ASP A 72 21.89 0.44 0.44
CA ASP A 72 20.55 0.63 -0.14
C ASP A 72 19.47 0.64 0.95
N ILE A 73 19.59 -0.22 1.96
CA ILE A 73 18.68 -0.24 3.11
C ILE A 73 18.77 1.07 3.88
N ALA A 74 19.98 1.61 4.10
CA ALA A 74 20.17 2.89 4.76
C ALA A 74 19.54 4.05 3.97
N ASP A 75 19.74 4.14 2.65
CA ASP A 75 19.10 5.17 1.81
C ASP A 75 17.57 5.06 1.86
N LEU A 76 17.03 3.85 1.80
CA LEU A 76 15.59 3.63 1.88
C LEU A 76 15.02 4.03 3.25
N GLN A 77 15.72 3.75 4.35
CA GLN A 77 15.32 4.18 5.69
C GLN A 77 15.31 5.70 5.80
N ASP A 78 16.36 6.39 5.33
CA ASP A 78 16.43 7.86 5.30
C ASP A 78 15.29 8.48 4.50
N ARG A 79 14.90 7.84 3.39
CA ARG A 79 13.80 8.31 2.53
C ARG A 79 12.43 8.09 3.17
N LEU A 80 12.26 6.98 3.88
CA LEU A 80 11.04 6.70 4.64
C LEU A 80 10.88 7.72 5.76
N GLU A 81 11.92 7.98 6.55
CA GLU A 81 11.89 8.98 7.62
C GLU A 81 11.51 10.37 7.08
N LYS A 82 12.15 10.81 5.99
CA LYS A 82 11.80 12.08 5.32
C LYS A 82 10.37 12.13 4.81
N LEU A 83 9.79 10.99 4.43
CA LEU A 83 8.43 10.93 3.93
C LEU A 83 7.44 10.92 5.10
N GLU A 84 7.71 10.16 6.14
CA GLU A 84 6.95 10.13 7.40
C GLU A 84 6.92 11.52 8.05
N ASP A 85 8.04 12.25 8.07
CA ASP A 85 8.11 13.63 8.54
C ASP A 85 7.23 14.56 7.71
N LYS A 86 7.25 14.42 6.38
CA LYS A 86 6.40 15.21 5.48
C LYS A 86 4.92 14.90 5.69
N VAL A 87 4.58 13.62 5.83
CA VAL A 87 3.20 13.20 6.09
C VAL A 87 2.76 13.75 7.44
N SER A 88 3.56 13.61 8.50
CA SER A 88 3.27 14.17 9.82
C SER A 88 3.13 15.69 9.80
N ALA A 89 3.97 16.39 9.04
CA ALA A 89 3.85 17.85 8.86
C ALA A 89 2.60 18.25 8.07
N LEU A 90 2.19 17.44 7.10
CA LEU A 90 0.96 17.65 6.32
C LEU A 90 -0.29 17.26 7.12
N GLU A 91 -0.25 16.22 7.93
CA GLU A 91 -1.32 15.81 8.84
C GLU A 91 -1.42 16.76 10.04
N GLY A 92 -0.32 17.34 10.51
CA GLY A 92 -0.36 18.44 11.49
C GLY A 92 -1.01 19.70 10.92
N LYS A 93 -0.82 19.96 9.62
CA LYS A 93 -1.47 21.07 8.90
C LYS A 93 -2.89 20.76 8.43
N GLY A 94 -3.20 19.50 8.10
CA GLY A 94 -4.49 19.00 7.61
C GLY A 94 -5.42 18.52 8.74
N GLY A 95 -4.87 18.20 9.90
CA GLY A 95 -5.59 18.03 11.15
C GLY A 95 -6.20 19.34 11.62
N SER A 96 -5.66 20.49 11.20
CA SER A 96 -6.32 21.79 11.33
C SER A 96 -7.45 22.03 10.31
N ALA A 97 -7.61 21.19 9.29
CA ALA A 97 -8.80 21.21 8.43
C ALA A 97 -9.95 20.39 9.04
N ALA A 98 -9.64 19.31 9.79
CA ALA A 98 -10.62 18.59 10.61
C ALA A 98 -10.92 19.32 11.94
N SER A 99 -9.94 19.98 12.55
CA SER A 99 -10.12 20.93 13.66
C SER A 99 -10.56 22.32 13.20
N GLY A 100 -10.65 22.55 11.89
CA GLY A 100 -11.21 23.75 11.27
C GLY A 100 -12.69 23.60 10.92
N LEU A 101 -13.30 22.47 11.27
CA LEU A 101 -14.75 22.35 11.26
C LEU A 101 -15.29 23.18 12.43
N PRO A 102 -16.10 24.22 12.15
CA PRO A 102 -16.75 24.99 13.20
C PRO A 102 -17.50 24.03 14.12
N THR A 103 -17.53 24.36 15.41
CA THR A 103 -18.34 23.60 16.37
C THR A 103 -19.80 23.58 15.92
N GLU A 104 -20.56 22.56 16.33
CA GLU A 104 -21.99 22.44 15.96
C GLU A 104 -22.79 23.71 16.33
N GLN A 105 -22.40 24.37 17.44
CA GLN A 105 -22.94 25.65 17.86
C GLN A 105 -22.63 26.80 16.88
N GLU A 106 -21.39 26.90 16.37
CA GLU A 106 -21.03 27.91 15.37
C GLU A 106 -21.73 27.66 14.03
N PHE A 107 -21.91 26.39 13.66
CA PHE A 107 -22.65 26.00 12.47
C PHE A 107 -24.13 26.40 12.58
N GLU A 108 -24.81 26.04 13.68
CA GLU A 108 -26.20 26.46 13.94
C GLU A 108 -26.33 27.99 13.99
N GLN A 109 -25.36 28.66 14.62
CA GLN A 109 -25.34 30.12 14.69
C GLN A 109 -25.24 30.74 13.29
N SER A 110 -24.37 30.21 12.42
CA SER A 110 -24.22 30.65 11.03
C SER A 110 -25.48 30.41 10.20
N MET A 111 -26.15 29.27 10.38
CA MET A 111 -27.42 28.97 9.74
C MET A 111 -28.52 29.94 10.18
N SER A 112 -28.56 30.30 11.46
CA SER A 112 -29.51 31.30 11.98
C SER A 112 -29.24 32.70 11.39
N TYR A 113 -27.97 33.08 11.22
CA TYR A 113 -27.59 34.33 10.57
C TYR A 113 -27.99 34.34 9.10
N MET A 114 -27.79 33.23 8.39
CA MET A 114 -28.16 33.08 6.98
C MET A 114 -29.69 33.13 6.79
N GLU A 115 -30.47 32.51 7.68
CA GLU A 115 -31.92 32.58 7.65
C GLU A 115 -32.44 34.02 7.89
N ARG A 116 -31.89 34.70 8.90
CA ARG A 116 -32.24 36.11 9.20
C ARG A 116 -31.88 37.03 8.04
N PHE A 117 -30.74 36.79 7.41
CA PHE A 117 -30.30 37.53 6.22
C PHE A 117 -31.28 37.32 5.06
N MET A 118 -31.66 36.08 4.74
CA MET A 118 -32.60 35.82 3.64
C MET A 118 -33.98 36.44 3.90
N ARG A 119 -34.53 36.32 5.11
CA ARG A 119 -35.81 36.95 5.46
C ARG A 119 -35.73 38.48 5.29
N ARG A 120 -34.67 39.10 5.81
CA ARG A 120 -34.47 40.55 5.69
C ARG A 120 -34.30 40.99 4.25
N PHE A 121 -33.59 40.20 3.45
CA PHE A 121 -33.41 40.46 2.02
C PHE A 121 -34.74 40.38 1.25
N MET A 122 -35.57 39.36 1.50
CA MET A 122 -36.90 39.24 0.88
C MET A 122 -37.84 40.37 1.28
N ASP A 123 -37.83 40.82 2.54
CA ASP A 123 -38.62 41.96 2.99
C ASP A 123 -38.24 43.26 2.24
N ILE A 124 -36.94 43.48 2.08
CA ILE A 124 -36.41 44.62 1.32
C ILE A 124 -36.82 44.52 -0.15
N ALA A 125 -36.66 43.35 -0.78
CA ALA A 125 -37.07 43.13 -2.17
C ALA A 125 -38.58 43.38 -2.38
N LYS A 126 -39.42 42.89 -1.46
CA LYS A 126 -40.88 43.08 -1.51
C LYS A 126 -41.29 44.54 -1.30
N SER A 127 -40.50 45.31 -0.54
CA SER A 127 -40.75 46.75 -0.36
C SER A 127 -40.55 47.58 -1.64
N PHE A 128 -39.77 47.07 -2.60
CA PHE A 128 -39.61 47.71 -3.91
C PHE A 128 -40.70 47.31 -4.91
N ASP A 129 -41.31 46.14 -4.75
CA ASP A 129 -42.36 45.59 -5.63
C ASP A 129 -43.79 45.94 -5.15
N SER A 130 -43.93 46.47 -3.94
CA SER A 130 -45.24 46.86 -3.37
C SER A 130 -45.52 48.34 -3.62
N GLU A 131 -46.34 48.63 -4.63
CA GLU A 131 -46.98 49.94 -4.79
C GLU A 131 -47.89 50.25 -3.58
N PRO A 132 -48.03 51.53 -3.16
CA PRO A 132 -48.90 51.90 -2.05
C PRO A 132 -50.36 51.62 -2.43
N GLU A 133 -50.95 50.58 -1.84
CA GLU A 133 -52.38 50.31 -1.93
C GLU A 133 -53.15 51.56 -1.50
N SER A 134 -53.90 52.12 -2.45
CA SER A 134 -54.64 53.38 -2.33
C SER A 134 -55.64 53.33 -1.17
N PRO A 135 -55.68 54.36 -0.31
CA PRO A 135 -56.65 54.42 0.76
C PRO A 135 -58.02 54.84 0.21
N ASN A 136 -59.05 54.37 0.90
CA ASN A 136 -60.44 54.86 0.89
C ASN A 136 -61.45 54.08 0.04
N LYS A 137 -62.23 53.24 0.73
CA LYS A 137 -63.68 53.40 0.69
C LYS A 137 -64.29 53.28 2.09
N GLU A 138 -64.36 54.45 2.71
CA GLU A 138 -65.29 54.90 3.75
C GLU A 138 -66.64 54.16 3.73
N THR A 139 -66.99 53.61 4.89
CA THR A 139 -68.25 53.85 5.63
C THR A 139 -69.18 54.90 4.98
N ALA A 140 -70.50 54.75 4.82
CA ALA A 140 -71.58 54.17 5.62
C ALA A 140 -72.93 54.35 4.83
N PRO A 141 -74.14 54.41 5.43
CA PRO A 141 -74.98 53.38 6.08
C PRO A 141 -76.43 53.28 5.50
N GLY A 142 -77.22 52.32 6.00
CA GLY A 142 -78.71 52.30 5.95
C GLY A 142 -79.31 51.61 4.70
N GLY A 143 -80.42 50.88 4.71
CA GLY A 143 -81.52 50.73 5.67
C GLY A 143 -82.83 50.60 4.86
N ARG A 144 -83.61 49.53 5.09
CA ARG A 144 -85.00 49.28 4.64
C ARG A 144 -85.34 49.41 3.13
N THR A 145 -85.74 48.29 2.53
CA THR A 145 -87.12 48.02 2.04
C THR A 145 -87.32 46.53 1.89
#